data_AF-A0A8E6ES67-F1
#
_entry.id   AF-A0A8E6ES67-F1
#
_cell.length_a   1.000
_cell.length_b   1.000
_cell.length_c   1.000
_cell.angle_alpha   90.00
_cell.angle_beta   90.00
_cell.angle_gamma   90.00
#
_symmetry.space_group_name_H-M   'P 1'
#
loop_
_entity.id
_entity.type
_entity.pdbx_description
1 polymer ?
#
loop_
_entity_poly.entity_id
_entity_poly.type
_entity_poly.pdbx_seq_one_letter_code
_entity_poly.pdbx_strand_id
1 'polypeptide(L)'
;MSSNEDDGYYEIAGQEIATKELVPAIWTKAFAYANGNTTTAFSMYIKFRVEQLKNTEMERRARNRKLFLQRKLGEGKEKVLDASYRIFQLFSLCLLTILIVYFILTFLLRL
;
A
#
# COMPACT_ATOMS: atom_id res chain seq x y z
N MET A 1 -25.48 4.73 -0.50
CA MET A 1 -25.10 4.78 0.93
C MET A 1 -23.86 5.67 1.08
N SER A 2 -24.01 7.01 0.98
CA SER A 2 -22.87 7.94 0.86
C SER A 2 -23.04 9.27 1.61
N SER A 3 -24.18 9.51 2.28
CA SER A 3 -24.42 10.79 2.97
C SER A 3 -23.53 10.93 4.21
N ASN A 4 -23.42 9.89 5.04
CA ASN A 4 -22.76 10.01 6.34
C ASN A 4 -21.23 10.22 6.27
N GLU A 5 -20.53 9.68 5.25
CA GLU A 5 -19.09 9.96 5.10
C GLU A 5 -18.85 11.40 4.66
N ASP A 6 -19.75 11.94 3.81
CA ASP A 6 -19.66 13.30 3.32
C ASP A 6 -19.93 14.31 4.46
N ASP A 7 -20.93 14.03 5.30
CA ASP A 7 -21.28 14.86 6.45
C ASP A 7 -20.11 15.04 7.42
N GLY A 8 -19.31 13.99 7.65
CA GLY A 8 -18.12 14.07 8.50
C GLY A 8 -17.02 14.98 7.95
N TYR A 9 -16.85 15.09 6.63
CA TYR A 9 -15.87 16.01 6.05
C TYR A 9 -16.31 17.48 6.17
N TYR A 10 -17.60 17.74 6.05
CA TYR A 10 -18.15 19.07 6.30
C TYR A 10 -18.01 19.48 7.76
N GLU A 11 -18.22 18.56 8.69
CA GLU A 11 -18.01 18.79 10.13
C GLU A 11 -16.56 19.17 10.44
N ILE A 12 -15.58 18.43 9.89
CA ILE A 12 -14.15 18.75 10.04
C ILE A 12 -13.85 20.17 9.51
N ALA A 13 -14.28 20.47 8.29
CA ALA A 13 -14.06 21.79 7.69
C ALA A 13 -14.74 22.92 8.49
N GLY A 14 -15.93 22.66 9.04
CA GLY A 14 -16.64 23.59 9.91
C GLY A 14 -15.92 23.84 11.24
N GLN A 15 -15.37 22.79 11.84
CA GLN A 15 -14.59 22.89 13.08
C GLN A 15 -13.30 23.69 12.88
N GLU A 16 -12.59 23.50 11.75
CA GLU A 16 -11.42 24.29 11.38
C GLU A 16 -11.74 25.79 11.27
N ILE A 17 -12.92 26.13 10.72
CA ILE A 17 -13.39 27.53 10.66
C ILE A 17 -13.73 28.06 12.05
N ALA A 18 -14.45 27.28 12.86
CA ALA A 18 -14.87 27.69 14.20
C ALA A 18 -13.67 27.92 15.14
N THR A 19 -12.64 27.09 15.02
CA THR A 19 -11.39 27.16 15.80
C THR A 19 -10.35 28.13 15.20
N LYS A 20 -10.57 28.62 13.97
CA LYS A 20 -9.62 29.42 13.18
C LYS A 20 -8.32 28.69 12.85
N GLU A 21 -8.32 27.35 12.90
CA GLU A 21 -7.20 26.48 12.52
C GLU A 21 -7.30 26.08 11.05
N LEU A 22 -7.33 27.07 10.16
CA LEU A 22 -7.47 26.84 8.72
C LEU A 22 -6.19 26.30 8.10
N VAL A 23 -6.33 25.38 7.13
CA VAL A 23 -5.20 24.90 6.34
C VAL A 23 -4.71 26.02 5.41
N PRO A 24 -3.48 26.56 5.59
CA PRO A 24 -3.06 27.79 4.91
C PRO A 24 -3.12 27.72 3.38
N ALA A 25 -2.72 26.60 2.79
CA ALA A 25 -2.74 26.42 1.34
C ALA A 25 -4.17 26.43 0.76
N ILE A 26 -5.12 25.82 1.46
CA ILE A 26 -6.53 25.78 1.03
C ILE A 26 -7.19 27.13 1.26
N TRP A 27 -6.90 27.79 2.38
CA TRP A 27 -7.39 29.12 2.68
C TRP A 27 -6.92 30.14 1.64
N THR A 28 -5.62 30.21 1.37
CA THR A 28 -5.07 31.13 0.37
C THR A 28 -5.68 30.90 -1.01
N LYS A 29 -5.86 29.63 -1.41
CA LYS A 29 -6.58 29.30 -2.64
C LYS A 29 -8.00 29.84 -2.60
N ALA A 30 -8.78 29.51 -1.57
CA ALA A 30 -10.16 29.96 -1.42
C ALA A 30 -10.30 31.49 -1.44
N PHE A 31 -9.40 32.20 -0.75
CA PHE A 31 -9.38 33.66 -0.71
C PHE A 31 -9.06 34.29 -2.07
N ALA A 32 -8.11 33.71 -2.81
CA ALA A 32 -7.79 34.14 -4.17
C ALA A 32 -8.99 33.94 -5.11
N TYR A 33 -9.65 32.78 -5.07
CA TYR A 33 -10.86 32.51 -5.86
C TYR A 33 -12.04 33.42 -5.49
N ALA A 34 -12.09 33.88 -4.24
CA ALA A 34 -13.12 34.79 -3.75
C ALA A 34 -12.81 36.28 -4.03
N ASN A 35 -11.73 36.60 -4.74
CA ASN A 35 -11.27 37.98 -4.98
C ASN A 35 -11.15 38.79 -3.67
N GLY A 36 -10.69 38.14 -2.60
CA GLY A 36 -10.54 38.75 -1.28
C GLY A 36 -11.82 38.91 -0.46
N ASN A 37 -12.99 38.49 -0.97
CA ASN A 37 -14.22 38.46 -0.18
C ASN A 37 -14.17 37.31 0.85
N THR A 38 -14.11 37.65 2.13
CA THR A 38 -13.98 36.67 3.22
C THR A 38 -15.17 35.71 3.34
N THR A 39 -16.40 36.19 3.18
CA THR A 39 -17.61 35.37 3.25
C THR A 39 -17.62 34.32 2.13
N THR A 40 -17.33 34.74 0.91
CA THR A 40 -17.19 33.82 -0.24
C THR A 40 -15.96 32.93 -0.10
N ALA A 41 -14.89 33.41 0.53
CA ALA A 41 -13.70 32.60 0.79
C ALA A 41 -14.00 31.45 1.75
N PHE A 42 -14.83 31.66 2.78
CA PHE A 42 -15.23 30.56 3.69
C PHE A 42 -16.05 29.48 2.98
N SER A 43 -17.00 29.85 2.11
CA SER A 43 -17.76 28.85 1.35
C SER A 43 -16.86 28.09 0.36
N MET A 44 -15.94 28.78 -0.29
CA MET A 44 -14.92 28.16 -1.16
C MET A 44 -13.96 27.27 -0.37
N TYR A 45 -13.57 27.67 0.85
CA TYR A 45 -12.70 26.90 1.72
C TYR A 45 -13.33 25.55 2.06
N ILE A 46 -14.59 25.55 2.51
CA ILE A 46 -15.32 24.31 2.84
C ILE A 46 -15.32 23.38 1.64
N LYS A 47 -15.66 23.89 0.45
CA LYS A 47 -15.68 23.10 -0.79
C LYS A 47 -14.31 22.46 -1.08
N PHE A 48 -13.25 23.27 -1.12
CA PHE A 48 -11.91 22.77 -1.42
C PHE A 48 -11.38 21.83 -0.34
N ARG A 49 -11.70 22.08 0.93
CA ARG A 49 -11.26 21.26 2.05
C ARG A 49 -11.92 19.88 2.04
N VAL A 50 -13.23 19.83 1.81
CA VAL A 50 -13.98 18.57 1.67
C VAL A 50 -13.44 17.75 0.49
N GLU A 51 -13.20 18.38 -0.65
CA GLU A 51 -12.60 17.71 -1.81
C GLU A 51 -11.20 17.14 -1.48
N GLN A 52 -10.36 17.92 -0.80
CA GLN A 52 -9.05 17.47 -0.37
C GLN A 52 -9.12 16.28 0.59
N LEU A 53 -10.02 16.31 1.57
CA LEU A 53 -10.20 15.23 2.54
C LEU A 53 -10.65 13.94 1.85
N LYS A 54 -11.61 14.03 0.92
CA LYS A 54 -12.06 12.89 0.10
C LYS A 54 -10.93 12.29 -0.72
N ASN A 55 -10.15 13.14 -1.41
CA ASN A 55 -9.03 12.69 -2.23
C ASN A 55 -7.95 12.02 -1.37
N THR A 56 -7.63 12.61 -0.21
CA THR A 56 -6.66 12.06 0.73
C THR A 56 -7.08 10.68 1.24
N GLU A 57 -8.35 10.51 1.60
CA GLU A 57 -8.88 9.22 2.04
C GLU A 57 -8.89 8.19 0.91
N MET A 58 -9.24 8.60 -0.30
CA MET A 58 -9.21 7.72 -1.48
C MET A 58 -7.78 7.24 -1.78
N GLU A 59 -6.80 8.13 -1.75
CA GLU A 59 -5.38 7.81 -1.93
C GLU A 59 -4.89 6.88 -0.82
N ARG A 60 -5.28 7.12 0.43
CA ARG A 60 -4.96 6.24 1.56
C ARG A 60 -5.52 4.84 1.34
N ARG A 61 -6.81 4.72 0.95
CA ARG A 61 -7.45 3.44 0.62
C ARG A 61 -6.74 2.74 -0.55
N ALA A 62 -6.37 3.47 -1.60
CA ALA A 62 -5.63 2.93 -2.74
C ALA A 62 -4.24 2.41 -2.35
N ARG A 63 -3.49 3.18 -1.55
CA ARG A 63 -2.17 2.80 -1.03
C ARG A 63 -2.24 1.53 -0.18
N ASN A 64 -3.21 1.45 0.72
CA ASN A 64 -3.41 0.28 1.58
C ASN A 64 -3.76 -0.97 0.76
N ARG A 65 -4.60 -0.84 -0.27
CA ARG A 65 -4.87 -1.94 -1.21
C ARG A 65 -3.61 -2.40 -1.94
N LYS A 66 -2.79 -1.48 -2.43
CA LYS A 66 -1.53 -1.81 -3.12
C LYS A 66 -0.57 -2.55 -2.20
N LEU A 67 -0.41 -2.08 -0.96
CA LEU A 67 0.45 -2.72 0.05
C LEU A 67 -0.05 -4.12 0.40
N PHE A 68 -1.36 -4.29 0.56
CA PHE A 68 -1.96 -5.59 0.84
C PHE A 68 -1.72 -6.59 -0.31
N LEU A 69 -1.90 -6.16 -1.56
CA LEU A 69 -1.63 -6.99 -2.73
C LEU A 69 -0.14 -7.34 -2.84
N GLN A 70 0.76 -6.40 -2.57
CA GLN A 70 2.20 -6.67 -2.56
C GLN A 70 2.59 -7.71 -1.51
N ARG A 71 1.99 -7.65 -0.30
CA ARG A 71 2.21 -8.67 0.74
C ARG A 71 1.72 -10.05 0.29
N LYS A 72 0.50 -10.14 -0.25
CA LYS A 72 -0.04 -11.41 -0.76
C LYS A 72 0.79 -11.99 -1.90
N LEU A 73 1.28 -11.15 -2.81
CA LEU A 73 2.15 -11.59 -3.91
C LEU A 73 3.54 -12.01 -3.41
N GLY A 74 4.07 -11.35 -2.39
CA GLY A 74 5.33 -11.73 -1.73
C GLY A 74 5.23 -13.08 -1.03
N GLU A 75 4.20 -13.28 -0.20
CA GLU A 75 3.95 -14.54 0.51
C GLU A 75 3.81 -15.74 -0.44
N GLY A 76 3.18 -15.53 -1.61
CA GLY A 76 3.07 -16.57 -2.64
C GLY A 76 4.44 -16.95 -3.23
N LYS A 77 5.27 -15.95 -3.54
CA LYS A 77 6.62 -16.19 -4.10
C LYS A 77 7.54 -16.89 -3.11
N GLU A 78 7.50 -16.48 -1.84
CA GLU A 78 8.33 -17.07 -0.80
C GLU A 78 8.05 -18.57 -0.62
N LYS A 79 6.77 -18.97 -0.61
CA LYS A 79 6.37 -20.38 -0.54
C LYS A 79 6.81 -21.18 -1.76
N VAL A 80 6.70 -20.60 -2.95
CA VAL A 80 7.14 -21.25 -4.20
C VAL A 80 8.66 -21.41 -4.23
N LEU A 81 9.40 -20.40 -3.76
CA LEU A 81 10.86 -20.44 -3.67
C LEU A 81 11.33 -21.49 -2.64
N ASP A 82 10.71 -21.56 -1.44
CA ASP A 82 11.02 -22.59 -0.43
C ASP A 82 10.73 -24.01 -0.98
N ALA A 83 9.57 -24.21 -1.61
CA ALA A 83 9.23 -25.50 -2.21
C ALA A 83 10.22 -25.91 -3.31
N SER A 84 10.61 -24.98 -4.19
CA SER A 84 11.59 -25.23 -5.25
C SER A 84 12.96 -25.62 -4.67
N TYR A 85 13.42 -24.92 -3.63
CA TYR A 85 14.71 -25.21 -2.99
C TYR A 85 14.74 -26.60 -2.34
N ARG A 86 13.67 -27.00 -1.63
CA ARG A 86 13.55 -28.33 -1.02
C ARG A 86 13.60 -29.45 -2.05
N ILE A 87 12.92 -29.28 -3.19
CA ILE A 87 12.95 -30.25 -4.29
C ILE A 87 14.37 -30.39 -4.84
N PHE A 88 15.05 -29.27 -5.11
CA PHE A 88 16.43 -29.28 -5.59
C PHE A 88 17.40 -29.96 -4.61
N GLN A 89 17.23 -29.74 -3.30
CA GLN A 89 18.05 -30.36 -2.27
C GLN A 89 17.89 -31.89 -2.24
N LEU A 90 16.67 -32.41 -2.39
CA LEU A 90 16.42 -33.86 -2.48
C LEU A 90 17.07 -34.47 -3.73
N PHE A 91 16.97 -33.80 -4.88
CA PHE A 91 17.63 -34.25 -6.11
C PHE A 91 19.16 -34.28 -5.96
N SER A 92 19.75 -33.26 -5.35
CA SER A 92 21.19 -33.17 -5.12
C SER A 92 21.71 -34.30 -4.23
N LEU A 93 21.01 -34.61 -3.13
CA LEU A 93 21.37 -35.72 -2.24
C LEU A 93 21.26 -37.08 -2.95
N CYS A 94 20.21 -37.27 -3.76
CA CYS A 94 20.03 -38.49 -4.54
C CYS A 94 21.18 -38.71 -5.54
N LEU A 95 21.54 -37.68 -6.30
CA LEU A 95 22.67 -37.75 -7.24
C LEU A 95 24.00 -38.06 -6.54
N LEU A 96 24.27 -37.43 -5.39
CA LEU A 96 25.46 -37.71 -4.60
C LEU A 96 25.53 -39.17 -4.16
N THR A 97 24.42 -39.74 -3.68
CA THR A 97 24.37 -41.16 -3.27
C THR A 97 24.64 -42.11 -4.44
N ILE A 98 24.08 -41.83 -5.61
CA ILE A 98 24.31 -42.64 -6.83
C ILE A 98 25.79 -42.59 -7.23
N LEU A 99 26.42 -41.41 -7.20
CA LEU A 99 27.84 -41.25 -7.52
C LEU A 99 28.75 -42.00 -6.54
N ILE A 100 28.44 -41.97 -5.24
CA ILE A 100 29.19 -42.70 -4.21
C ILE A 100 29.11 -44.22 -4.46
N VAL A 101 27.89 -44.74 -4.72
CA VAL A 101 27.70 -46.18 -5.00
C VAL A 101 28.45 -46.60 -6.26
N TYR A 102 28.34 -45.81 -7.32
CA TYR A 102 29.07 -46.05 -8.57
C TYR A 102 30.59 -46.12 -8.35
N PHE A 103 31.13 -45.19 -7.55
CA PHE A 103 32.55 -45.14 -7.23
C PHE A 103 33.01 -46.39 -6.46
N ILE A 104 32.26 -46.81 -5.45
CA ILE A 104 32.55 -48.03 -4.66
C ILE A 104 32.52 -49.27 -5.55
N LEU A 105 31.52 -49.40 -6.42
CA LEU A 105 31.37 -50.56 -7.31
C LEU A 105 32.53 -50.65 -8.31
N THR A 106 32.94 -49.51 -8.87
CA THR A 106 34.09 -49.41 -9.78
C THR A 106 35.40 -49.76 -9.08
N PHE A 107 35.55 -49.35 -7.82
CA PHE A 107 36.71 -49.67 -7.00
C PHE A 107 36.80 -51.18 -6.70
N LEU A 108 35.69 -51.82 -6.31
CA LEU A 108 35.64 -53.25 -6.04
C LEU A 108 35.89 -54.12 -7.28
N LEU A 109 35.44 -53.69 -8.46
CA LEU A 109 35.67 -54.43 -9.70
C LEU A 109 37.13 -54.43 -10.17
N ARG A 110 37.92 -53.48 -9.67
CA ARG A 110 39.32 -53.27 -10.06
C ARG A 110 40.32 -53.93 -9.11
N LEU A 111 39.85 -54.41 -7.96
CA LEU A 111 40.63 -55.12 -6.95
C LEU A 111 40.60 -56.62 -7.22
#